data_AF-A0A7C7XWP9-F1
#
_entry.id   AF-A0A7C7XWP9-F1
#
_cell.length_a   1.000
_cell.length_b   1.000
_cell.length_c   1.000
_cell.angle_alpha   90.00
_cell.angle_beta   90.00
_cell.angle_gamma   90.00
#
_symmetry.space_group_name_H-M   'P 1'
#
loop_
_entity.id
_entity.type
_entity.pdbx_description
1 polymer ?
#
loop_
_entity_poly.entity_id
_entity_poly.type
_entity_poly.pdbx_seq_one_letter_code
_entity_poly.pdbx_strand_id
1 'polypeptide(L)'
;MENAATRPRALLSVYDKTNIIEFAKGLAQLGFELVSTGGTARKLKQAGLEVIGVSDITGHPEIFDGRVKSLHPAIHGPLLARLESEADRTGLDELGYAPIQVVACNLYPFSAAAAQQPPLEDP
;
A
#
# COMPACT_ATOMS: atom_id res chain seq x y z
N MET A 1 19.73 -6.56 -21.90
CA MET A 1 18.97 -7.09 -20.74
C MET A 1 17.55 -6.66 -20.98
N GLU A 2 16.65 -7.62 -21.14
CA GLU A 2 15.24 -7.39 -21.46
C GLU A 2 14.64 -6.54 -20.33
N ASN A 3 14.22 -5.33 -20.67
CA ASN A 3 13.59 -4.41 -19.72
C ASN A 3 12.24 -5.03 -19.37
N ALA A 4 12.20 -5.86 -18.33
CA ALA A 4 10.96 -6.40 -17.81
C ALA A 4 10.11 -5.20 -17.41
N ALA A 5 9.11 -4.87 -18.23
CA ALA A 5 8.20 -3.77 -17.96
C ALA A 5 7.74 -3.89 -16.51
N THR A 6 8.06 -2.89 -15.69
CA THR A 6 7.73 -2.89 -14.27
C THR A 6 6.22 -2.98 -14.15
N ARG A 7 5.72 -4.07 -13.53
CA ARG A 7 4.28 -4.28 -13.40
C ARG A 7 3.69 -3.16 -12.56
N PRO A 8 2.51 -2.61 -12.93
CA PRO A 8 1.89 -1.56 -12.16
C PRO A 8 1.49 -2.11 -10.78
N ARG A 9 1.64 -1.28 -9.74
CA ARG A 9 1.31 -1.66 -8.37
C ARG A 9 -0.01 -1.08 -7.90
N ALA A 10 -0.69 -1.84 -7.06
CA ALA A 10 -1.85 -1.40 -6.30
C ALA A 10 -1.52 -1.40 -4.79
N LEU A 11 -1.51 -0.23 -4.17
CA LEU A 11 -1.30 -0.07 -2.74
C LEU A 11 -2.62 -0.17 -1.98
N LEU A 12 -2.78 -1.23 -1.18
CA LEU A 12 -3.99 -1.51 -0.42
C LEU A 12 -3.71 -1.36 1.08
N SER A 13 -4.25 -0.31 1.70
CA SER A 13 -4.06 -0.01 3.12
C SER A 13 -5.38 0.45 3.76
N VAL A 14 -6.21 -0.51 4.16
CA VAL A 14 -7.54 -0.25 4.71
C VAL A 14 -7.68 -0.68 6.17
N TYR A 15 -8.39 0.12 6.96
CA TYR A 15 -8.93 -0.28 8.25
C TYR A 15 -10.11 -1.24 8.08
N ASP A 16 -11.18 -0.76 7.42
CA ASP A 16 -12.33 -1.57 7.06
C ASP A 16 -11.97 -2.44 5.84
N LYS A 17 -12.03 -3.75 6.05
CA LYS A 17 -11.63 -4.78 5.08
C LYS A 17 -12.83 -5.42 4.38
N THR A 18 -13.98 -4.75 4.40
CA THR A 18 -15.16 -5.17 3.65
C THR A 18 -14.82 -5.24 2.15
N ASN A 19 -15.12 -6.37 1.51
CA ASN A 19 -14.90 -6.66 0.08
C ASN A 19 -13.46 -6.48 -0.46
N ILE A 20 -12.44 -6.37 0.41
CA ILE A 20 -11.06 -6.11 -0.03
C ILE A 20 -10.46 -7.30 -0.81
N ILE A 21 -10.94 -8.52 -0.56
CA ILE A 21 -10.42 -9.73 -1.22
C ILE A 21 -10.88 -9.77 -2.67
N GLU A 22 -12.18 -9.54 -2.91
CA GLU A 22 -12.79 -9.48 -4.23
C GLU A 22 -12.16 -8.37 -5.07
N PHE A 23 -11.98 -7.20 -4.47
CA PHE A 23 -11.30 -6.08 -5.10
C PHE A 23 -9.85 -6.41 -5.48
N ALA A 24 -9.07 -6.98 -4.56
CA ALA A 24 -7.68 -7.36 -4.80
C ALA A 24 -7.53 -8.49 -5.84
N LYS A 25 -8.46 -9.45 -5.88
CA LYS A 25 -8.51 -10.49 -6.92
C LYS A 25 -8.70 -9.88 -8.32
N GLY A 26 -9.60 -8.90 -8.45
CA GLY A 26 -9.80 -8.19 -9.71
C GLY A 26 -8.54 -7.46 -10.17
N LEU A 27 -7.86 -6.77 -9.26
CA LEU A 27 -6.58 -6.11 -9.55
C LEU A 27 -5.49 -7.11 -9.98
N ALA A 28 -5.35 -8.23 -9.28
CA ALA A 28 -4.40 -9.27 -9.64
C ALA A 28 -4.68 -9.86 -11.04
N GLN A 29 -5.96 -10.07 -11.38
CA GLN A 29 -6.38 -10.52 -12.72
C GLN A 29 -6.04 -9.51 -13.83
N LEU A 30 -6.03 -8.22 -13.51
CA LEU A 30 -5.60 -7.14 -14.41
C LEU A 30 -4.07 -6.99 -14.49
N GLY A 31 -3.31 -7.85 -13.79
CA GLY A 31 -1.85 -7.86 -13.82
C GLY A 31 -1.17 -6.92 -12.82
N PHE A 32 -1.91 -6.39 -11.83
CA PHE A 32 -1.32 -5.55 -10.79
C PHE A 32 -0.54 -6.39 -9.77
N GLU A 33 0.62 -5.88 -9.38
CA GLU A 33 1.30 -6.30 -8.16
C GLU A 33 0.58 -5.71 -6.94
N LEU A 34 0.16 -6.57 -6.01
CA LEU A 34 -0.51 -6.13 -4.78
C LEU A 34 0.53 -5.75 -3.73
N VAL A 35 0.47 -4.51 -3.26
CA VAL A 35 1.31 -3.98 -2.18
C VAL A 35 0.42 -3.67 -0.98
N SER A 36 0.79 -4.11 0.22
CA SER A 36 -0.03 -3.88 1.41
C SER A 36 0.77 -3.82 2.71
N THR A 37 0.09 -3.44 3.81
CA THR A 37 0.67 -3.34 5.15
C THR A 37 -0.15 -4.10 6.19
N GLY A 38 0.53 -4.54 7.25
CA GLY A 38 -0.08 -5.01 8.50
C GLY A 38 -1.24 -5.99 8.31
N GLY A 39 -2.39 -5.67 8.90
CA GLY A 39 -3.58 -6.54 8.88
C GLY A 39 -4.20 -6.75 7.51
N THR A 40 -4.05 -5.81 6.57
CA THR A 40 -4.59 -5.94 5.21
C THR A 40 -3.77 -6.94 4.42
N ALA A 41 -2.44 -6.84 4.48
CA ALA A 41 -1.54 -7.81 3.85
C ALA A 41 -1.82 -9.24 4.35
N ARG A 42 -1.99 -9.42 5.66
CA ARG A 42 -2.34 -10.72 6.25
C ARG A 42 -3.64 -11.29 5.70
N LYS A 43 -4.71 -10.50 5.65
CA LYS A 43 -6.03 -10.94 5.14
C LYS A 43 -5.96 -11.35 3.67
N LEU A 44 -5.22 -10.61 2.85
CA LEU A 44 -5.06 -10.92 1.43
C LEU A 44 -4.22 -12.18 1.21
N LYS A 45 -3.10 -12.35 1.92
CA LYS A 45 -2.27 -13.57 1.87
C LYS A 45 -3.05 -14.81 2.31
N GLN A 46 -3.86 -14.71 3.37
CA GLN A 46 -4.75 -15.79 3.82
C GLN A 46 -5.80 -16.18 2.77
N ALA A 47 -6.19 -15.25 1.89
CA ALA A 47 -7.07 -15.52 0.77
C ALA A 47 -6.36 -16.10 -0.48
N GLY A 48 -5.07 -16.43 -0.36
CA GLY A 48 -4.25 -17.03 -1.42
C GLY A 48 -3.69 -16.03 -2.44
N LEU A 49 -3.73 -14.73 -2.15
CA LEU A 49 -3.18 -13.70 -3.04
C LEU A 49 -1.69 -13.50 -2.78
N GLU A 50 -0.91 -13.32 -3.85
CA GLU A 50 0.47 -12.85 -3.77
C GLU A 50 0.46 -11.36 -3.39
N VAL A 51 1.12 -11.02 -2.27
CA VAL A 51 1.17 -9.66 -1.74
C VAL A 51 2.56 -9.32 -1.28
N ILE A 52 3.10 -8.23 -1.80
CA ILE A 52 4.37 -7.64 -1.40
C ILE A 52 4.12 -6.76 -0.17
N GLY A 53 4.89 -6.96 0.90
CA GLY A 53 4.82 -6.10 2.08
C GLY A 53 5.48 -4.75 1.81
N VAL A 54 4.95 -3.67 2.37
CA VAL A 54 5.63 -2.36 2.28
C VAL A 54 7.04 -2.41 2.86
N SER A 55 7.27 -3.13 3.97
CA SER A 55 8.63 -3.29 4.52
C SER A 55 9.58 -4.03 3.57
N ASP A 56 9.06 -4.92 2.72
CA ASP A 56 9.87 -5.61 1.69
C ASP A 56 10.31 -4.62 0.59
N ILE A 57 9.48 -3.61 0.30
CA ILE A 57 9.78 -2.54 -0.68
C ILE A 57 10.72 -1.50 -0.08
N THR A 58 10.47 -1.07 1.15
CA THR A 58 11.23 0.01 1.77
C THR A 58 12.56 -0.45 2.36
N GLY A 59 12.71 -1.75 2.65
CA GLY A 59 13.82 -2.27 3.44
C GLY A 59 13.84 -1.76 4.89
N HIS A 60 12.77 -1.08 5.32
CA HIS A 60 12.67 -0.46 6.64
C HIS A 60 11.65 -1.20 7.51
N PRO A 61 12.01 -1.55 8.77
CA PRO A 61 11.07 -2.20 9.68
C PRO A 61 9.91 -1.26 10.04
N GLU A 62 8.79 -1.86 10.42
CA GLU A 62 7.69 -1.12 11.03
C GLU A 62 8.10 -0.64 12.43
N ILE A 63 7.93 0.65 12.73
CA ILE A 63 8.31 1.25 14.02
C ILE A 63 7.15 2.01 14.65
N PHE A 64 7.24 2.24 15.96
CA PHE A 64 6.25 2.97 16.77
C PHE A 64 4.84 2.39 16.67
N ASP A 65 4.73 1.06 16.83
CA ASP A 65 3.45 0.34 16.79
C ASP A 65 2.65 0.61 15.50
N GLY A 66 3.36 0.58 14.37
CA GLY A 66 2.77 0.75 13.04
C GLY A 66 2.40 2.16 12.64
N ARG A 67 2.76 3.17 13.44
CA ARG A 67 2.59 4.58 13.09
C ARG A 67 3.46 4.98 11.90
N VAL A 68 4.65 4.40 11.77
CA VAL A 68 5.58 4.70 10.66
C VAL A 68 5.89 3.40 9.92
N LYS A 69 5.13 3.19 8.85
CA LYS A 69 5.24 2.01 7.97
C LYS A 69 5.38 2.38 6.50
N SER A 70 4.62 3.37 6.03
CA SER A 70 4.54 3.75 4.61
C SER A 70 5.09 5.14 4.31
N LEU A 71 5.52 5.90 5.32
CA LEU A 71 6.12 7.23 5.19
C LEU A 71 7.57 7.11 4.67
N HIS A 72 7.72 6.63 3.44
CA HIS A 72 9.00 6.33 2.82
C HIS A 72 9.04 6.76 1.35
N PRO A 73 10.18 7.26 0.82
CA PRO A 73 10.31 7.63 -0.59
C PRO A 73 9.97 6.52 -1.58
N ALA A 74 10.30 5.27 -1.27
CA ALA A 74 9.95 4.10 -2.10
C ALA A 74 8.43 3.84 -2.23
N ILE A 75 7.61 4.50 -1.39
CA ILE A 75 6.15 4.46 -1.48
C ILE A 75 5.64 5.79 -2.06
N HIS A 76 6.04 6.92 -1.49
CA HIS A 76 5.52 8.23 -1.90
C HIS A 76 6.07 8.73 -3.24
N GLY A 77 7.26 8.30 -3.66
CA GLY A 77 7.81 8.61 -4.98
C GLY A 77 6.91 8.10 -6.10
N PRO A 78 6.64 6.78 -6.18
CA PRO A 78 5.69 6.21 -7.13
C PRO A 78 4.26 6.76 -7.07
N LEU A 79 3.82 7.23 -5.90
CA LEU A 79 2.49 7.83 -5.72
C LEU A 79 2.40 9.24 -6.29
N LEU A 80 3.49 9.99 -6.26
CA LEU A 80 3.53 11.41 -6.63
C LEU A 80 4.16 11.66 -8.01
N ALA A 81 4.88 10.69 -8.55
CA ALA A 81 5.49 10.78 -9.87
C ALA A 81 4.42 10.98 -10.96
N ARG A 82 4.66 11.94 -11.86
CA ARG A 82 3.80 12.19 -13.02
C ARG A 82 4.22 11.23 -14.13
N LEU A 83 3.44 10.18 -14.37
CA LEU A 83 3.83 9.11 -15.30
C LEU A 83 3.89 9.54 -16.76
N GLU A 84 3.27 10.67 -17.11
CA GLU A 84 3.40 11.33 -18.41
C GLU A 84 4.74 12.08 -18.58
N SER A 85 5.43 12.41 -17.48
CA SER A 85 6.74 13.05 -17.52
C SER A 85 7.85 12.02 -17.74
N GLU A 86 8.64 12.18 -18.79
CA GLU A 86 9.86 11.36 -18.99
C GLU A 86 10.86 11.53 -17.84
N ALA A 87 11.00 12.73 -17.30
CA ALA A 87 11.93 12.99 -16.20
C ALA A 87 11.54 12.22 -14.92
N ASP A 88 10.26 12.25 -14.53
CA ASP A 88 9.79 11.53 -13.35
C ASP A 88 9.88 10.01 -13.55
N ARG A 89 9.56 9.49 -14.76
CA ARG A 89 9.71 8.06 -15.07
C ARG A 89 11.16 7.59 -14.98
N THR A 90 12.09 8.32 -15.58
CA THR A 90 13.53 8.02 -15.48
C THR A 90 13.98 8.03 -14.02
N GLY A 91 13.54 9.02 -13.23
CA GLY A 91 13.87 9.09 -11.81
C GLY A 91 13.34 7.90 -11.00
N LEU A 92 12.14 7.41 -11.31
CA LEU A 92 11.61 6.18 -10.70
C LEU A 92 12.43 4.95 -11.09
N ASP A 93 12.76 4.80 -12.37
CA ASP A 93 13.52 3.66 -12.88
C ASP A 93 14.95 3.62 -12.28
N GLU A 94 15.63 4.76 -12.18
CA GLU A 94 16.95 4.89 -11.55
C GLU A 94 16.94 4.51 -10.05
N LEU A 95 15.84 4.81 -9.36
CA LEU A 95 15.63 4.45 -7.95
C LEU A 95 15.11 3.01 -7.78
N GLY A 96 14.75 2.32 -8.87
CA GLY A 96 14.14 0.98 -8.83
C GLY A 96 12.72 0.98 -8.27
N TYR A 97 12.00 2.10 -8.38
CA TYR A 97 10.67 2.29 -7.81
C TYR A 97 9.58 2.08 -8.86
N ALA A 98 8.95 0.91 -8.87
CA ALA A 98 7.83 0.64 -9.77
C ALA A 98 6.61 1.54 -9.48
N PRO A 99 5.88 1.98 -10.51
CA PRO A 99 4.78 2.94 -10.36
C PRO A 99 3.60 2.35 -9.58
N ILE A 100 2.99 3.18 -8.73
CA ILE A 100 1.73 2.84 -8.04
C ILE A 100 0.60 3.56 -8.75
N GLN A 101 -0.27 2.80 -9.43
CA GLN A 101 -1.37 3.37 -10.23
C GLN A 101 -2.74 3.25 -9.56
N VAL A 102 -2.85 2.40 -8.54
CA VAL A 102 -4.08 2.26 -7.74
C VAL A 102 -3.74 2.38 -6.27
N VAL A 103 -4.53 3.17 -5.54
CA VAL A 103 -4.49 3.23 -4.07
C VAL A 103 -5.88 2.98 -3.53
N ALA A 104 -6.01 1.98 -2.67
CA ALA A 104 -7.21 1.80 -1.85
C ALA A 104 -6.86 2.03 -0.39
N CYS A 105 -7.39 3.11 0.17
CA CYS A 105 -7.14 3.52 1.54
C CYS A 105 -8.45 3.94 2.21
N ASN A 106 -8.67 3.47 3.43
CA ASN A 106 -9.68 4.02 4.32
C ASN A 106 -9.09 4.14 5.73
N LEU A 107 -9.55 5.14 6.47
CA LEU A 107 -8.92 5.59 7.71
C LEU A 107 -9.51 4.89 8.93
N TYR A 108 -8.79 4.98 10.05
CA TYR A 108 -9.32 4.58 11.35
C TYR A 108 -10.59 5.39 11.67
N PRO A 109 -11.63 4.77 12.27
CA PRO A 109 -12.93 5.38 12.48
C PRO A 109 -12.88 6.32 13.69
N PHE A 110 -12.12 7.41 13.57
CA PHE A 110 -11.83 8.33 14.66
C PHE A 110 -13.09 8.91 15.30
N SER A 111 -14.09 9.29 14.49
CA SER A 111 -15.38 9.80 14.98
C SER A 111 -16.11 8.80 15.87
N ALA A 112 -16.11 7.51 15.48
CA ALA A 112 -16.73 6.45 16.28
C ALA A 112 -15.95 6.20 17.58
N ALA A 113 -14.61 6.24 17.53
CA ALA A 113 -13.77 6.12 18.72
C ALA A 113 -14.00 7.27 19.71
N ALA A 114 -14.12 8.50 19.20
CA ALA A 114 -14.37 9.70 20.02
C ALA A 114 -15.78 9.75 20.64
N ALA A 115 -16.75 9.04 20.07
CA ALA A 115 -18.15 9.03 20.52
C ALA A 115 -18.47 7.94 21.58
N GLN A 116 -17.49 7.10 21.96
CA GLN A 116 -17.71 6.02 22.92
C GLN A 116 -18.10 6.53 24.31
N GLN A 117 -18.94 5.76 25.02
CA GLN A 117 -19.32 6.00 26.41
C GLN A 117 -19.08 4.75 27.28
N PRO A 118 -18.31 4.86 28.39
CA PRO A 118 -17.58 6.07 28.83
C PRO A 118 -16.52 6.51 27.79
N PRO A 119 -16.08 7.78 27.82
CA PRO A 119 -14.97 8.22 26.98
C PRO A 119 -13.77 7.28 27.16
N LEU A 120 -12.97 7.12 26.10
CA LEU A 120 -11.70 6.42 26.20
C LEU A 120 -10.87 7.09 27.31
N GLU A 121 -10.28 6.27 28.18
CA GLU A 121 -9.41 6.77 29.23
C GLU A 121 -8.24 7.54 28.59
N ASP A 122 -7.95 8.72 29.12
CA ASP A 122 -6.72 9.42 28.74
C ASP A 122 -5.53 8.54 29.17
N PRO A 123 -4.58 8.26 28.26
CA PRO A 123 -3.42 7.43 28.54
C PRO A 123 -2.46 8.05 29.56
#